data_AF-A0AAV4R018-F1
#
_entry.id   AF-A0AAV4R018-F1
#
_cell.length_a   1.000
_cell.length_b   1.000
_cell.length_c   1.000
_cell.angle_alpha   90.00
_cell.angle_beta   90.00
_cell.angle_gamma   90.00
#
_symmetry.space_group_name_H-M   'P 1'
#
loop_
_entity.id
_entity.type
_entity.pdbx_description
1 polymer ?
#
loop_
_entity_poly.entity_id
_entity_poly.type
_entity_poly.pdbx_seq_one_letter_code
_entity_poly.pdbx_strand_id
1 'polypeptide(L)'
;MCKTTNTALMCKTTNTALMCKTTNTALMCKTTNTALMCKTTNTALMCKTTNTALMCKTTNTALMCKTTNTALMCKTTNTALMCKTTNTALMCTDVQNY
;
A
#
# COMPACT_ATOMS: atom_id res chain seq x y z
N MET A 1 18.63 0.71 5.63
CA MET A 1 17.34 1.19 6.18
C MET A 1 17.29 2.71 6.10
N CYS A 2 16.33 3.29 5.37
CA CYS A 2 16.24 4.74 5.22
C CYS A 2 15.45 5.40 6.37
N LYS A 3 15.61 6.72 6.57
CA LYS A 3 14.78 7.46 7.52
C LYS A 3 13.39 7.73 6.93
N THR A 4 13.34 8.43 5.81
CA THR A 4 12.10 8.82 5.13
C THR A 4 12.26 8.68 3.62
N THR A 5 11.24 8.14 2.96
CA THR A 5 11.12 8.15 1.50
C THR A 5 9.76 8.69 1.07
N ASN A 6 9.78 9.53 0.04
CA ASN A 6 8.59 9.97 -0.67
C ASN A 6 8.72 9.54 -2.13
N THR A 7 7.71 8.88 -2.67
CA THR A 7 7.69 8.42 -4.06
C THR A 7 6.39 8.84 -4.72
N ALA A 8 6.50 9.51 -5.86
CA ALA A 8 5.39 9.82 -6.75
C ALA A 8 5.76 9.35 -8.16
N LEU A 9 4.93 8.51 -8.79
CA LEU A 9 5.24 7.96 -10.10
C LEU A 9 3.98 7.78 -10.95
N MET A 10 4.09 8.16 -12.23
CA MET A 10 3.12 7.82 -13.28
C MET A 10 3.79 6.93 -14.31
N CYS A 11 3.25 5.74 -14.55
CA CYS A 11 3.93 4.74 -15.34
C CYS A 11 2.99 3.68 -15.93
N LYS A 12 3.47 2.87 -16.87
CA LYS A 12 2.71 1.68 -17.28
C LYS A 12 2.77 0.60 -16.19
N THR A 13 3.98 0.30 -15.73
CA THR A 13 4.25 -0.76 -14.75
C THR A 13 5.31 -0.28 -13.77
N THR A 14 5.13 -0.56 -12.48
CA THR A 14 6.16 -0.32 -11.46
C THR A 14 6.24 -1.46 -10.45
N ASN A 15 7.44 -1.67 -9.94
CA ASN A 15 7.74 -2.58 -8.85
C ASN A 15 8.57 -1.82 -7.81
N THR A 16 8.07 -1.75 -6.57
CA THR A 16 8.70 -0.99 -5.49
C THR A 16 8.96 -1.89 -4.29
N ALA A 17 10.18 -1.86 -3.75
CA ALA A 17 10.54 -2.49 -2.49
C ALA A 17 11.29 -1.49 -1.61
N LEU A 18 10.79 -1.19 -0.41
CA LEU A 18 11.39 -0.20 0.50
C LEU A 18 11.46 -0.71 1.95
N MET A 19 12.57 -0.37 2.61
CA MET A 19 12.78 -0.60 4.05
C MET A 19 13.22 0.71 4.72
N CYS A 20 12.27 1.38 5.37
CA CYS A 20 12.42 2.74 5.89
C CYS A 20 11.73 2.91 7.24
N LYS A 21 12.00 4.00 7.98
CA LYS A 21 11.15 4.33 9.14
C LYS A 21 9.79 4.85 8.68
N THR A 22 9.80 5.77 7.72
CA THR A 22 8.58 6.39 7.17
C THR A 22 8.58 6.31 5.65
N THR A 23 7.45 5.93 5.06
CA THR A 23 7.25 5.93 3.61
C THR A 23 5.94 6.60 3.23
N ASN A 24 5.99 7.49 2.25
CA ASN A 24 4.81 8.00 1.55
C ASN A 24 4.91 7.65 0.07
N THR A 25 3.88 6.99 -0.46
CA THR A 25 3.88 6.52 -1.84
C THR A 25 2.58 6.89 -2.54
N ALA A 26 2.68 7.53 -3.70
CA ALA A 26 1.58 7.82 -4.61
C ALA A 26 1.89 7.26 -6.00
N LEU A 27 1.14 6.27 -6.46
CA LEU A 27 1.37 5.65 -7.78
C LEU A 27 0.11 5.68 -8.63
N MET A 28 0.28 6.13 -9.87
CA MET A 28 -0.74 6.07 -10.92
C MET A 28 -0.19 5.24 -12.09
N CYS A 29 -0.47 3.93 -12.08
CA CYS A 29 0.05 3.01 -13.08
C CYS A 29 -0.98 2.00 -13.58
N LYS A 30 -0.75 1.32 -14.71
CA LYS A 30 -1.64 0.21 -15.10
C LYS A 30 -1.47 -0.98 -14.14
N THR A 31 -0.22 -1.30 -13.82
CA THR A 31 0.13 -2.42 -12.94
C THR A 31 1.15 -1.98 -11.89
N THR A 32 0.90 -2.33 -10.63
CA THR A 32 1.78 -2.01 -9.51
C THR A 32 2.01 -3.25 -8.64
N ASN A 33 3.27 -3.52 -8.31
CA ASN A 33 3.63 -4.43 -7.21
C ASN A 33 4.44 -3.66 -6.16
N THR A 34 4.01 -3.68 -4.90
CA THR A 34 4.63 -2.92 -3.82
C THR A 34 4.88 -3.81 -2.62
N ALA A 35 6.09 -3.75 -2.06
CA ALA A 35 6.46 -4.38 -0.79
C ALA A 35 7.12 -3.34 0.14
N LEU A 36 6.50 -3.01 1.27
CA LEU A 36 7.06 -2.04 2.23
C LEU A 36 7.21 -2.65 3.62
N MET A 37 8.39 -2.44 4.21
CA MET A 37 8.67 -2.76 5.61
C MET A 37 9.06 -1.48 6.36
N CYS A 38 8.10 -0.91 7.09
CA CYS A 38 8.25 0.43 7.70
C CYS A 38 7.72 0.53 9.13
N LYS A 39 8.02 1.62 9.84
CA LYS A 39 7.25 1.94 11.06
C LYS A 39 5.91 2.56 10.67
N THR A 40 5.94 3.51 9.75
CA THR A 40 4.76 4.24 9.29
C THR A 40 4.72 4.28 7.76
N THR A 41 3.57 3.95 7.19
CA THR A 41 3.34 3.98 5.75
C THR A 41 2.06 4.73 5.42
N ASN A 42 2.13 5.63 4.45
CA ASN A 42 0.97 6.18 3.75
C ASN A 42 1.06 5.82 2.27
N THR A 43 0.04 5.16 1.73
CA THR A 43 0.03 4.68 0.34
C THR A 43 -1.27 5.08 -0.34
N ALA A 44 -1.16 5.69 -1.52
CA ALA A 44 -2.26 6.01 -2.42
C ALA A 44 -2.00 5.40 -3.79
N LEU A 45 -2.86 4.51 -4.26
CA LEU A 45 -2.68 3.77 -5.51
C LEU A 45 -3.92 3.91 -6.39
N MET A 46 -3.72 4.45 -7.61
CA MET A 46 -4.73 4.50 -8.66
C MET A 46 -4.27 3.62 -9.82
N CYS A 47 -4.77 2.38 -9.89
CA CYS A 47 -4.23 1.37 -10.82
C CYS A 47 -5.30 0.50 -11.48
N LYS A 48 -4.97 -0.20 -12.58
CA LYS A 48 -5.87 -1.29 -13.03
C LYS A 48 -5.69 -2.52 -12.15
N THR A 49 -4.45 -2.91 -11.91
CA THR A 49 -4.09 -4.08 -11.11
C THR A 49 -3.03 -3.72 -10.08
N THR A 50 -3.25 -4.12 -8.83
CA THR A 50 -2.34 -3.86 -7.72
C THR A 50 -2.09 -5.13 -6.92
N ASN A 51 -0.82 -5.40 -6.59
CA ASN A 51 -0.44 -6.33 -5.53
C ASN A 51 0.39 -5.58 -4.49
N THR A 52 -0.04 -5.63 -3.23
CA THR A 52 0.59 -4.88 -2.14
C THR A 52 0.86 -5.79 -0.95
N ALA A 53 2.09 -5.76 -0.44
CA ALA A 53 2.50 -6.39 0.80
C ALA A 53 3.07 -5.33 1.76
N LEU A 54 2.49 -5.21 2.94
CA LEU A 54 2.86 -4.19 3.93
C LEU A 54 3.10 -4.84 5.30
N MET A 55 4.29 -4.61 5.85
CA MET A 55 4.62 -4.97 7.23
C MET A 55 5.00 -3.69 7.98
N CYS A 56 4.06 -3.13 8.73
CA CYS A 56 4.21 -1.81 9.35
C CYS A 56 3.64 -1.72 10.76
N LYS A 57 4.07 -0.75 11.58
CA LYS A 57 3.33 -0.49 12.84
C LYS A 57 2.02 0.23 12.54
N THR A 58 2.08 1.27 11.72
CA THR A 58 0.93 2.09 11.33
C THR A 58 0.85 2.19 9.81
N THR A 59 -0.33 1.95 9.26
CA THR A 59 -0.57 2.01 7.82
C THR A 59 -1.82 2.84 7.53
N ASN A 60 -1.73 3.76 6.57
CA ASN A 60 -2.88 4.36 5.91
C ASN A 60 -2.83 4.03 4.43
N THR A 61 -3.88 3.40 3.89
CA THR A 61 -3.92 2.99 2.49
C THR A 61 -5.20 3.45 1.81
N ALA A 62 -5.06 4.07 0.65
CA ALA A 62 -6.14 4.37 -0.27
C ALA A 62 -5.89 3.65 -1.60
N LEU A 63 -6.82 2.78 -2.01
CA LEU A 63 -6.71 1.98 -3.24
C LEU A 63 -7.93 2.24 -4.12
N MET A 64 -7.70 2.79 -5.31
CA MET A 64 -8.69 2.90 -6.38
C MET A 64 -8.24 2.01 -7.54
N CYS A 65 -8.81 0.80 -7.63
CA CYS A 65 -8.33 -0.21 -8.58
C CYS A 65 -9.44 -0.99 -9.29
N LYS A 66 -9.13 -1.69 -10.39
CA LYS A 66 -10.05 -2.74 -10.87
C LYS A 66 -9.86 -4.02 -10.07
N THR A 67 -8.61 -4.46 -9.92
CA THR A 67 -8.26 -5.69 -9.21
C THR A 67 -7.15 -5.40 -8.20
N THR A 68 -7.33 -5.87 -6.97
CA THR A 68 -6.37 -5.69 -5.88
C THR A 68 -6.15 -6.98 -5.12
N ASN A 69 -4.89 -7.32 -4.87
CA ASN A 69 -4.47 -8.27 -3.84
C ASN A 69 -3.65 -7.54 -2.79
N THR A 70 -4.07 -7.58 -1.53
CA THR A 70 -3.37 -6.92 -0.42
C THR A 70 -3.09 -7.89 0.71
N ALA A 71 -1.85 -7.91 1.19
CA ALA A 71 -1.45 -8.54 2.43
C ALA A 71 -0.91 -7.46 3.38
N LEU A 72 -1.53 -7.30 4.54
CA LEU A 72 -1.16 -6.27 5.50
C LEU A 72 -1.01 -6.88 6.90
N MET A 73 0.18 -6.70 7.49
CA MET A 73 0.50 -7.05 8.86
C MET A 73 0.86 -5.77 9.62
N CYS A 74 0.07 -5.43 10.64
CA CYS A 74 0.26 -4.17 11.36
C CYS A 74 -0.27 -4.10 12.78
N LYS A 75 -0.01 -2.99 13.48
CA LYS A 75 -0.75 -2.67 14.71
C LYS A 75 -2.03 -1.90 14.39
N THR A 76 -1.89 -0.83 13.64
CA THR A 76 -3.02 0.05 13.29
C THR A 76 -3.10 0.21 11.78
N THR A 77 -4.28 0.02 11.22
CA THR A 77 -4.56 0.32 9.82
C THR A 77 -5.78 1.22 9.66
N ASN A 78 -5.68 2.16 8.72
CA ASN A 78 -6.81 2.79 8.07
C ASN A 78 -6.77 2.43 6.59
N THR A 79 -7.85 1.84 6.07
CA THR A 79 -7.94 1.45 4.66
C THR A 79 -9.22 1.96 4.03
N ALA A 80 -9.07 2.64 2.88
CA ALA A 80 -10.17 3.00 1.98
C ALA A 80 -9.99 2.26 0.64
N LEU A 81 -10.99 1.48 0.24
CA LEU A 81 -10.91 0.61 -0.94
C LEU A 81 -12.06 0.84 -1.91
N MET A 82 -11.73 1.32 -3.11
CA MET A 82 -12.66 1.38 -4.25
C MET A 82 -12.16 0.43 -5.34
N CYS A 83 -12.55 -0.85 -5.21
CA CYS A 83 -12.10 -1.93 -6.10
C CYS A 83 -13.26 -2.76 -6.65
N LYS A 84 -13.16 -3.23 -7.90
CA LYS A 84 -14.15 -4.18 -8.46
C LYS A 84 -13.92 -5.61 -7.96
N THR A 85 -12.67 -6.00 -7.82
CA THR A 85 -12.27 -7.32 -7.31
C THR A 85 -11.17 -7.15 -6.28
N THR A 86 -11.35 -7.77 -5.12
CA THR A 86 -10.46 -7.61 -3.97
C THR A 86 -10.18 -8.96 -3.34
N ASN A 87 -8.91 -9.23 -3.08
CA ASN A 87 -8.45 -10.26 -2.16
C ASN A 87 -7.59 -9.59 -1.09
N THR A 88 -7.99 -9.72 0.18
CA THR A 88 -7.30 -9.08 1.29
C THR A 88 -7.02 -10.07 2.40
N ALA A 89 -5.76 -10.18 2.80
CA ALA A 89 -5.33 -10.82 4.02
C ALA A 89 -4.86 -9.74 5.01
N LEU A 90 -5.55 -9.64 6.15
CA LEU A 90 -5.30 -8.59 7.14
C LEU A 90 -5.01 -9.20 8.51
N MET A 91 -3.82 -8.91 9.04
CA MET A 91 -3.39 -9.24 10.40
C MET A 91 -3.02 -7.95 11.12
N CYS A 92 -4.03 -7.22 11.62
CA CYS A 92 -3.83 -6.00 12.39
C CYS A 92 -4.60 -6.01 13.70
N THR A 93 -4.04 -5.36 14.73
CA THR A 93 -4.68 -5.30 16.05
C THR A 93 -5.79 -4.25 16.14
N ASP A 94 -5.72 -3.20 15.32
CA ASP A 94 -6.72 -2.14 15.20
C ASP A 94 -6.95 -1.84 13.71
N VAL A 95 -8.21 -1.92 13.29
CA VAL A 95 -8.63 -1.83 11.89
C VAL A 95 -9.77 -0.83 11.78
N GLN A 96 -9.51 0.25 11.05
CA GLN A 96 -10.53 1.19 10.61
C GLN A 96 -10.69 1.06 9.09
N ASN A 97 -11.89 0.68 8.65
CA ASN A 97 -12.22 0.52 7.24
C ASN A 97 -13.30 1.53 6.86
N TYR A 98 -13.13 2.17 5.70
CA TYR A 98 -14.06 3.14 5.14
C TYR A 98 -14.35 2.86 3.66
#